data_AF-A0A7H1BHD9-F1
#
_entry.id   AF-A0A7H1BHD9-F1
#
_cell.length_a   1.000
_cell.length_b   1.000
_cell.length_c   1.000
_cell.angle_alpha   90.00
_cell.angle_beta   90.00
_cell.angle_gamma   90.00
#
_symmetry.space_group_name_H-M   'P 1'
#
loop_
_entity.id
_entity.type
_entity.pdbx_description
1 polymer ?
#
loop_
_entity_poly.entity_id
_entity_poly.type
_entity_poly.pdbx_seq_one_letter_code
_entity_poly.pdbx_strand_id
1 'polypeptide(L)'
;MFTAVLRVLAAASLATGPLALAAPADAADRTTTAVAQAPDTGPCGPVTGFHPFDWWRTTTSPAIAPAVHRAAVEENWQWRDDTNTLWRGDTRENVEQLFEDGFAPRGEAMTPLAEYIVKGGGQNTAHLSTSCEKWVAEKFATYGAAKTGWVYEIEAPGGIDVNATAHLNGYESPYLWNKEIDFPGGISGSHIKGACKYHLVKTDPDTKINTYENLGCRTNKDFEPTLAAAR
;
A
#
# COMPACT_ATOMS: atom_id res chain seq x y z
N MET A 1 69.44 43.76 -10.21
CA MET A 1 69.99 45.14 -10.22
C MET A 1 69.38 45.85 -11.41
N PHE A 2 69.19 47.18 -11.34
CA PHE A 2 68.35 47.98 -12.28
C PHE A 2 66.85 47.65 -12.06
N THR A 3 65.91 48.53 -11.65
CA THR A 3 65.77 50.00 -11.63
C THR A 3 65.75 50.67 -13.02
N ALA A 4 64.82 51.57 -13.40
CA ALA A 4 63.64 52.15 -12.70
C ALA A 4 62.67 52.90 -13.68
N VAL A 5 61.54 53.45 -13.17
CA VAL A 5 60.88 54.72 -13.61
C VAL A 5 60.15 54.74 -14.99
N LEU A 6 59.08 55.53 -15.28
CA LEU A 6 57.96 56.19 -14.54
C LEU A 6 56.99 56.90 -15.56
N ARG A 7 55.78 57.31 -15.11
CA ARG A 7 54.81 58.31 -15.66
C ARG A 7 53.67 57.76 -16.55
N VAL A 8 52.36 57.93 -16.25
CA VAL A 8 51.51 59.14 -15.96
C VAL A 8 51.16 59.89 -17.27
N LEU A 9 49.91 60.28 -17.60
CA LEU A 9 48.63 60.45 -16.86
C LEU A 9 47.63 59.26 -17.09
N ALA A 10 46.27 59.27 -17.07
CA ALA A 10 45.23 60.32 -17.06
C ALA A 10 43.85 59.87 -16.47
N ALA A 11 43.02 60.86 -16.09
CA ALA A 11 41.53 60.91 -15.93
C ALA A 11 40.76 59.89 -15.04
N ALA A 12 39.84 60.44 -14.21
CA ALA A 12 38.97 59.68 -13.31
C ALA A 12 37.47 59.82 -13.66
N SER A 13 36.64 58.93 -13.11
CA SER A 13 35.20 59.17 -12.88
C SER A 13 34.79 58.46 -11.59
N LEU A 14 34.27 59.23 -10.63
CA LEU A 14 33.81 58.72 -9.33
C LEU A 14 32.31 58.43 -9.38
N ALA A 15 31.91 57.27 -8.88
CA ALA A 15 30.51 56.97 -8.55
C ALA A 15 30.47 56.30 -7.16
N THR A 16 30.03 57.04 -6.15
CA THR A 16 29.96 56.56 -4.76
C THR A 16 28.66 55.83 -4.49
N GLY A 17 28.74 54.55 -4.11
CA GLY A 17 27.64 53.78 -3.51
C GLY A 17 28.01 53.35 -2.08
N PRO A 18 27.09 53.42 -1.10
CA PRO A 18 27.41 53.10 0.29
C PRO A 18 27.56 51.59 0.53
N LEU A 19 28.63 51.20 1.23
CA LEU A 19 28.80 49.86 1.78
C LEU A 19 27.89 49.66 2.99
N ALA A 20 26.70 49.09 2.77
CA ALA A 20 25.92 48.50 3.86
C ALA A 20 26.51 47.12 4.19
N LEU A 21 27.02 46.94 5.42
CA LEU A 21 27.33 45.61 5.93
C LEU A 21 26.02 44.87 6.17
N ALA A 22 25.67 43.93 5.29
CA ALA A 22 24.68 42.92 5.59
C ALA A 22 25.27 41.97 6.65
N ALA A 23 24.72 42.01 7.87
CA ALA A 23 24.97 40.95 8.84
C ALA A 23 24.47 39.60 8.28
N PRO A 24 25.03 38.45 8.70
CA PRO A 24 24.42 37.17 8.41
C PRO A 24 23.00 37.18 9.01
N ALA A 25 21.98 37.08 8.15
CA ALA A 25 20.63 36.84 8.63
C ALA A 25 20.59 35.49 9.35
N ASP A 26 19.95 35.45 10.52
CA ASP A 26 19.93 34.25 11.36
C ASP A 26 19.52 33.01 10.57
N ALA A 27 20.24 31.92 10.80
CA ALA A 27 19.76 30.59 10.47
C ALA A 27 18.56 30.28 11.37
N ALA A 28 17.39 30.78 10.98
CA ALA A 28 16.11 30.52 11.61
C ALA A 28 15.78 29.03 11.43
N ASP A 29 16.34 28.23 12.33
CA ASP A 29 16.21 26.78 12.39
C ASP A 29 14.73 26.40 12.44
N ARG A 30 14.21 25.98 11.28
CA ARG A 30 12.86 25.44 11.17
C ARG A 30 12.87 24.00 11.70
N THR A 31 13.00 23.90 13.02
CA THR A 31 12.49 22.79 13.82
C THR A 31 10.96 22.80 13.76
N THR A 32 10.41 22.59 12.54
CA THR A 32 9.03 22.17 12.36
C THR A 32 8.91 20.80 13.01
N THR A 33 8.44 20.79 14.26
CA THR A 33 8.01 19.58 14.94
C THR A 33 7.00 18.88 14.05
N ALA A 34 7.42 17.79 13.43
CA ALA A 34 6.55 16.95 12.62
C ALA A 34 5.53 16.31 13.56
N VAL A 35 4.38 16.98 13.71
CA VAL A 35 3.18 16.38 14.29
C VAL A 35 2.94 15.11 13.49
N ALA A 36 2.98 13.96 14.16
CA ALA A 36 2.77 12.67 13.52
C ALA A 36 1.43 12.72 12.77
N GLN A 37 1.48 12.71 11.45
CA GLN A 37 0.28 12.76 10.63
C GLN A 37 -0.55 11.52 10.96
N ALA A 38 -1.86 11.72 11.15
CA ALA A 38 -2.76 10.59 11.29
C ALA A 38 -2.59 9.68 10.05
N PRO A 39 -2.49 8.34 10.21
CA PRO A 39 -2.37 7.44 9.07
C PRO A 39 -3.51 7.68 8.07
N ASP A 40 -3.20 7.64 6.78
CA ASP A 40 -4.21 7.86 5.74
C ASP A 40 -5.25 6.72 5.75
N THR A 41 -6.49 7.06 6.09
CA THR A 41 -7.65 6.15 6.06
C THR A 41 -8.56 6.40 4.86
N GLY A 42 -8.18 7.22 3.89
CA GLY A 42 -8.91 7.36 2.62
C GLY A 42 -8.92 6.05 1.81
N PRO A 43 -9.69 5.99 0.70
CA PRO A 43 -9.68 4.85 -0.22
C PRO A 43 -8.30 4.62 -0.86
N CYS A 44 -8.14 3.48 -1.53
CA CYS A 44 -6.98 3.15 -2.35
C CYS A 44 -7.07 3.70 -3.79
N GLY A 45 -8.29 3.93 -4.31
CA GLY A 45 -8.51 4.28 -5.71
C GLY A 45 -9.96 4.69 -6.00
N PRO A 46 -10.37 4.77 -7.29
CA PRO A 46 -11.77 4.92 -7.67
C PRO A 46 -12.60 3.71 -7.22
N VAL A 47 -13.86 3.95 -6.88
CA VAL A 47 -14.82 2.93 -6.47
C VAL A 47 -16.17 3.10 -7.17
N THR A 48 -16.85 1.99 -7.40
CA THR A 48 -18.20 1.89 -7.94
C THR A 48 -19.05 0.92 -7.10
N GLY A 49 -20.28 0.63 -7.52
CA GLY A 49 -21.06 -0.45 -6.91
C GLY A 49 -20.56 -1.84 -7.33
N PHE A 50 -20.76 -2.84 -6.49
CA PHE A 50 -20.35 -4.23 -6.74
C PHE A 50 -20.64 -4.73 -8.16
N HIS A 51 -19.58 -5.16 -8.86
CA HIS A 51 -19.63 -5.66 -10.23
C HIS A 51 -19.37 -7.19 -10.23
N PRO A 52 -20.41 -8.05 -10.33
CA PRO A 52 -20.29 -9.50 -10.08
C PRO A 52 -19.34 -10.25 -11.03
N PHE A 53 -19.05 -9.67 -12.19
CA PHE A 53 -18.21 -10.30 -13.22
C PHE A 53 -16.72 -10.26 -12.88
N ASP A 54 -16.24 -9.24 -12.16
CA ASP A 54 -14.85 -9.20 -11.70
C ASP A 54 -14.66 -10.14 -10.51
N TRP A 55 -15.67 -10.19 -9.62
CA TRP A 55 -15.74 -11.18 -8.56
C TRP A 55 -15.70 -12.61 -9.10
N TRP A 56 -16.51 -12.92 -10.13
CA TRP A 56 -16.50 -14.24 -10.75
C TRP A 56 -15.17 -14.60 -11.43
N ARG A 57 -14.42 -13.60 -11.91
CA ARG A 57 -13.10 -13.78 -12.53
C ARG A 57 -11.97 -13.96 -11.51
N THR A 58 -12.13 -13.42 -10.31
CA THR A 58 -11.11 -13.45 -9.26
C THR A 58 -11.32 -14.54 -8.23
N THR A 59 -12.57 -14.92 -7.92
CA THR A 59 -12.89 -15.83 -6.81
C THR A 59 -12.32 -17.24 -6.99
N THR A 60 -11.79 -17.80 -5.90
CA THR A 60 -11.50 -19.24 -5.76
C THR A 60 -12.72 -20.04 -5.31
N SER A 61 -13.77 -19.36 -4.84
CA SER A 61 -14.91 -19.94 -4.12
C SER A 61 -16.24 -19.58 -4.81
N PRO A 62 -16.51 -20.04 -6.05
CA PRO A 62 -17.73 -19.67 -6.78
C PRO A 62 -19.04 -20.10 -6.08
N ALA A 63 -18.98 -21.08 -5.17
CA ALA A 63 -20.13 -21.57 -4.41
C ALA A 63 -20.77 -20.48 -3.51
N ILE A 64 -20.01 -19.51 -3.01
CA ILE A 64 -20.53 -18.47 -2.11
C ILE A 64 -21.23 -17.30 -2.83
N ALA A 65 -21.38 -17.34 -4.17
CA ALA A 65 -21.98 -16.26 -4.97
C ALA A 65 -23.31 -15.70 -4.41
N PRO A 66 -24.27 -16.51 -3.90
CA PRO A 66 -25.52 -15.99 -3.35
C PRO A 66 -25.34 -15.25 -2.01
N ALA A 67 -24.28 -15.55 -1.25
CA ALA A 67 -23.94 -14.82 -0.03
C ALA A 67 -23.21 -13.52 -0.35
N VAL A 68 -22.26 -13.54 -1.30
CA VAL A 68 -21.53 -12.36 -1.80
C VAL A 68 -22.51 -11.33 -2.37
N HIS A 69 -23.41 -11.75 -3.28
CA HIS A 69 -24.37 -10.83 -3.89
C HIS A 69 -25.33 -10.19 -2.87
N ARG A 70 -25.75 -10.94 -1.84
CA ARG A 70 -26.60 -10.41 -0.78
C ARG A 70 -25.86 -9.39 0.09
N ALA A 71 -24.67 -9.74 0.60
CA ALA A 71 -23.87 -8.85 1.45
C ALA A 71 -23.47 -7.56 0.71
N ALA A 72 -23.13 -7.64 -0.58
CA ALA A 72 -22.84 -6.48 -1.42
C ALA A 72 -23.99 -5.46 -1.48
N VAL A 73 -25.24 -5.91 -1.43
CA VAL A 73 -26.44 -5.06 -1.42
C VAL A 73 -26.80 -4.61 -0.01
N GLU A 74 -26.66 -5.48 1.00
CA GLU A 74 -26.99 -5.18 2.41
C GLU A 74 -25.98 -4.18 3.05
N GLU A 75 -24.72 -4.20 2.62
CA GLU A 75 -23.62 -3.40 3.17
C GLU A 75 -23.09 -2.30 2.20
N ASN A 76 -23.79 -2.05 1.09
CA ASN A 76 -23.46 -1.03 0.09
C ASN A 76 -21.97 -1.03 -0.36
N TRP A 77 -21.39 -2.22 -0.58
CA TRP A 77 -19.94 -2.37 -0.80
C TRP A 77 -19.41 -1.45 -1.91
N GLN A 78 -18.38 -0.68 -1.56
CA GLN A 78 -17.65 0.16 -2.49
C GLN A 78 -16.57 -0.69 -3.17
N TRP A 79 -16.83 -1.04 -4.42
CA TRP A 79 -16.04 -1.98 -5.20
C TRP A 79 -15.00 -1.23 -6.02
N ARG A 80 -13.73 -1.65 -5.94
CA ARG A 80 -12.61 -0.97 -6.62
C ARG A 80 -12.77 -1.01 -8.13
N ASP A 81 -12.67 0.15 -8.78
CA ASP A 81 -12.80 0.30 -10.25
C ASP A 81 -11.43 0.59 -10.89
N ASP A 82 -10.40 -0.12 -10.41
CA ASP A 82 -9.07 -0.14 -11.00
C ASP A 82 -8.42 -1.52 -10.88
N THR A 83 -7.27 -1.67 -11.55
CA THR A 83 -6.42 -2.87 -11.52
C THR A 83 -5.03 -2.55 -10.97
N ASN A 84 -4.90 -1.51 -10.14
CA ASN A 84 -3.62 -1.10 -9.55
C ASN A 84 -3.04 -2.24 -8.68
N THR A 85 -1.72 -2.27 -8.56
CA THR A 85 -1.01 -3.32 -7.81
C THR A 85 -1.41 -3.35 -6.35
N LEU A 86 -1.89 -4.50 -5.89
CA LEU A 86 -2.18 -4.80 -4.50
C LEU A 86 -1.11 -5.74 -3.93
N TRP A 87 -1.00 -5.73 -2.61
CA TRP A 87 0.01 -6.45 -1.85
C TRP A 87 -0.62 -7.33 -0.79
N ARG A 88 -0.14 -8.56 -0.65
CA ARG A 88 -0.55 -9.46 0.43
C ARG A 88 0.66 -9.99 1.19
N GLY A 89 0.66 -9.83 2.51
CA GLY A 89 1.60 -10.51 3.40
C GLY A 89 1.07 -11.88 3.80
N ASP A 90 1.87 -12.93 3.62
CA ASP A 90 1.51 -14.29 4.03
C ASP A 90 2.74 -15.05 4.57
N THR A 91 2.54 -15.88 5.59
CA THR A 91 3.62 -16.68 6.21
C THR A 91 3.73 -18.09 5.63
N ARG A 92 2.84 -18.45 4.70
CA ARG A 92 2.89 -19.71 3.95
C ARG A 92 4.11 -19.79 3.03
N GLU A 93 4.80 -20.94 3.08
CA GLU A 93 6.00 -21.23 2.29
C GLU A 93 5.72 -21.94 0.96
N ASN A 94 4.48 -22.39 0.71
CA ASN A 94 4.07 -23.12 -0.49
C ASN A 94 3.78 -22.18 -1.68
N VAL A 95 4.69 -21.25 -1.97
CA VAL A 95 4.52 -20.17 -2.97
C VAL A 95 4.06 -20.67 -4.33
N GLU A 96 4.67 -21.74 -4.85
CA GLU A 96 4.30 -22.29 -6.18
C GLU A 96 2.86 -22.82 -6.21
N GLN A 97 2.39 -23.44 -5.11
CA GLN A 97 1.00 -23.90 -5.01
C GLN A 97 0.03 -22.71 -4.89
N LEU A 98 0.47 -21.60 -4.27
CA LEU A 98 -0.33 -20.37 -4.21
C LEU A 98 -0.34 -19.62 -5.56
N PHE A 99 0.65 -19.83 -6.42
CA PHE A 99 0.62 -19.38 -7.82
C PHE A 99 -0.31 -20.21 -8.71
N GLU A 100 -0.51 -21.50 -8.39
CA GLU A 100 -1.44 -22.41 -9.07
C GLU A 100 -2.89 -22.27 -8.54
N ASP A 101 -3.12 -22.55 -7.25
CA ASP A 101 -4.45 -22.53 -6.61
C ASP A 101 -4.99 -21.11 -6.39
N GLY A 102 -4.08 -20.14 -6.23
CA GLY A 102 -4.40 -18.82 -5.69
C GLY A 102 -4.56 -18.77 -4.17
N PHE A 103 -5.17 -17.69 -3.71
CA PHE A 103 -5.46 -17.42 -2.32
C PHE A 103 -6.91 -17.76 -1.97
N ALA A 104 -7.16 -19.02 -1.64
CA ALA A 104 -8.41 -19.41 -0.97
C ALA A 104 -8.55 -18.75 0.42
N PRO A 105 -9.76 -18.29 0.81
CA PRO A 105 -10.06 -17.86 2.18
C PRO A 105 -9.99 -19.01 3.20
N ARG A 106 -10.15 -18.70 4.49
CA ARG A 106 -10.12 -19.73 5.56
C ARG A 106 -11.45 -20.48 5.73
N GLY A 107 -12.52 -20.05 5.09
CA GLY A 107 -13.82 -20.73 5.07
C GLY A 107 -14.84 -19.99 4.23
N GLU A 108 -16.08 -20.45 4.21
CA GLU A 108 -17.15 -19.91 3.35
C GLU A 108 -18.05 -18.88 4.05
N ALA A 109 -17.81 -18.60 5.34
CA ALA A 109 -18.67 -17.73 6.13
C ALA A 109 -18.50 -16.25 5.72
N MET A 110 -19.51 -15.72 5.03
CA MET A 110 -19.66 -14.28 4.81
C MET A 110 -19.97 -13.61 6.15
N THR A 111 -18.98 -12.95 6.73
CA THR A 111 -19.12 -12.18 7.96
C THR A 111 -19.49 -10.75 7.56
N PRO A 112 -20.31 -10.00 8.32
CA PRO A 112 -20.50 -8.59 8.04
C PRO A 112 -19.14 -7.88 8.05
N LEU A 113 -18.87 -7.05 7.05
CA LEU A 113 -17.57 -6.38 6.90
C LEU A 113 -17.24 -5.57 8.15
N ALA A 114 -18.23 -4.85 8.71
CA ALA A 114 -18.12 -4.13 9.97
C ALA A 114 -17.64 -5.00 11.15
N GLU A 115 -18.01 -6.30 11.18
CA GLU A 115 -17.56 -7.26 12.19
C GLU A 115 -16.18 -7.86 11.92
N TYR A 116 -15.77 -7.93 10.65
CA TYR A 116 -14.48 -8.44 10.21
C TYR A 116 -13.37 -7.41 10.47
N ILE A 117 -13.59 -6.17 10.05
CA ILE A 117 -12.57 -5.11 10.04
C ILE A 117 -12.22 -4.58 11.43
N VAL A 118 -13.07 -4.78 12.44
CA VAL A 118 -12.77 -4.39 13.84
C VAL A 118 -11.91 -5.40 14.59
N LYS A 119 -11.82 -6.64 14.09
CA LYS A 119 -11.04 -7.74 14.73
C LYS A 119 -9.62 -7.88 14.15
N GLY A 120 -9.29 -7.11 13.10
CA GLY A 120 -8.05 -7.29 12.34
C GLY A 120 -8.05 -8.57 11.50
N GLY A 121 -9.23 -8.98 11.02
CA GLY A 121 -9.47 -10.22 10.28
C GLY A 121 -10.08 -11.35 11.13
N GLY A 122 -10.91 -12.17 10.49
CA GLY A 122 -11.59 -13.32 11.09
C GLY A 122 -10.92 -14.66 10.82
N GLN A 123 -11.29 -15.68 11.61
CA GLN A 123 -10.99 -17.08 11.32
C GLN A 123 -12.18 -17.73 10.62
N ASN A 124 -11.93 -18.66 9.71
CA ASN A 124 -12.94 -19.42 8.96
C ASN A 124 -13.92 -18.57 8.11
N THR A 125 -13.53 -17.34 7.76
CA THR A 125 -14.33 -16.39 6.96
C THR A 125 -14.03 -16.46 5.47
N ALA A 126 -14.99 -16.00 4.66
CA ALA A 126 -14.88 -15.83 3.21
C ALA A 126 -13.95 -14.69 2.77
N HIS A 127 -13.63 -13.75 3.65
CA HIS A 127 -12.77 -12.60 3.35
C HIS A 127 -11.30 -12.99 3.14
N LEU A 128 -10.63 -12.26 2.25
CA LEU A 128 -9.20 -12.33 1.98
C LEU A 128 -8.62 -10.91 1.84
N SER A 129 -8.09 -10.39 2.94
CA SER A 129 -7.37 -9.11 2.97
C SER A 129 -6.22 -9.04 1.97
N THR A 130 -6.14 -7.92 1.26
CA THR A 130 -4.96 -7.39 0.58
C THR A 130 -4.83 -5.90 0.93
N SER A 131 -3.76 -5.23 0.54
CA SER A 131 -3.58 -3.78 0.77
C SER A 131 -3.01 -3.10 -0.48
N CYS A 132 -3.39 -1.86 -0.77
CA CYS A 132 -2.66 -1.07 -1.76
C CYS A 132 -1.28 -0.58 -1.24
N GLU A 133 -1.03 -0.68 0.07
CA GLU A 133 0.22 -0.27 0.72
C GLU A 133 1.18 -1.44 0.92
N LYS A 134 2.29 -1.47 0.17
CA LYS A 134 3.28 -2.55 0.25
C LYS A 134 3.86 -2.75 1.67
N TRP A 135 4.13 -1.65 2.38
CA TRP A 135 4.72 -1.71 3.72
C TRP A 135 3.77 -2.35 4.76
N VAL A 136 2.44 -2.29 4.54
CA VAL A 136 1.44 -2.99 5.35
C VAL A 136 1.56 -4.50 5.11
N ALA A 137 1.68 -4.93 3.85
CA ALA A 137 1.91 -6.33 3.52
C ALA A 137 3.25 -6.86 4.07
N GLU A 138 4.34 -6.09 3.99
CA GLU A 138 5.64 -6.43 4.61
C GLU A 138 5.52 -6.58 6.14
N LYS A 139 4.76 -5.70 6.79
CA LYS A 139 4.49 -5.74 8.23
C LYS A 139 3.68 -6.97 8.65
N PHE A 140 2.69 -7.39 7.86
CA PHE A 140 1.92 -8.61 8.13
C PHE A 140 2.70 -9.89 7.82
N ALA A 141 3.48 -9.93 6.74
CA ALA A 141 4.36 -11.06 6.40
C ALA A 141 5.40 -11.33 7.50
N THR A 142 5.89 -10.30 8.18
CA THR A 142 6.98 -10.39 9.16
C THR A 142 6.55 -10.33 10.63
N TYR A 143 5.24 -10.33 10.92
CA TYR A 143 4.72 -10.23 12.30
C TYR A 143 5.00 -11.46 13.20
N GLY A 144 5.17 -12.64 12.61
CA GLY A 144 5.39 -13.89 13.36
C GLY A 144 6.77 -13.98 14.04
N ALA A 145 6.94 -14.94 14.96
CA ALA A 145 8.17 -15.12 15.73
C ALA A 145 9.44 -15.34 14.87
N ALA A 146 9.30 -15.92 13.68
CA ALA A 146 10.38 -16.09 12.70
C ALA A 146 10.81 -14.77 12.01
N LYS A 147 10.03 -13.68 12.19
CA LYS A 147 10.20 -12.37 11.53
C LYS A 147 10.31 -12.41 10.00
N THR A 148 9.84 -13.48 9.39
CA THR A 148 10.05 -13.80 7.97
C THR A 148 8.74 -14.26 7.34
N GLY A 149 8.48 -13.79 6.12
CA GLY A 149 7.32 -14.22 5.32
C GLY A 149 7.43 -13.73 3.87
N TRP A 150 6.38 -13.95 3.11
CA TRP A 150 6.28 -13.61 1.69
C TRP A 150 5.33 -12.42 1.48
N VAL A 151 5.74 -11.50 0.61
CA VAL A 151 4.94 -10.37 0.14
C VAL A 151 4.65 -10.59 -1.32
N TYR A 152 3.37 -10.82 -1.63
CA TYR A 152 2.85 -11.13 -2.95
C TYR A 152 2.42 -9.86 -3.67
N GLU A 153 2.72 -9.79 -4.96
CA GLU A 153 2.31 -8.72 -5.87
C GLU A 153 1.11 -9.22 -6.69
N ILE A 154 0.00 -8.48 -6.65
CA ILE A 154 -1.32 -8.93 -7.15
C ILE A 154 -1.92 -7.84 -8.06
N GLU A 155 -2.40 -8.24 -9.24
CA GLU A 155 -3.07 -7.36 -10.20
C GLU A 155 -4.43 -7.96 -10.58
N ALA A 156 -5.39 -7.86 -9.64
CA ALA A 156 -6.75 -8.40 -9.75
C ALA A 156 -7.79 -7.27 -9.95
N PRO A 157 -8.81 -7.43 -10.82
CA PRO A 157 -9.90 -6.45 -10.92
C PRO A 157 -10.83 -6.52 -9.70
N GLY A 158 -11.33 -5.36 -9.26
CA GLY A 158 -12.28 -5.31 -8.15
C GLY A 158 -11.66 -5.49 -6.76
N GLY A 159 -12.45 -6.09 -5.87
CA GLY A 159 -12.25 -6.12 -4.42
C GLY A 159 -13.04 -5.01 -3.73
N ILE A 160 -13.43 -5.22 -2.46
CA ILE A 160 -14.11 -4.23 -1.62
C ILE A 160 -13.04 -3.27 -1.09
N ASP A 161 -13.13 -1.98 -1.40
CA ASP A 161 -12.37 -0.96 -0.68
C ASP A 161 -12.98 -0.80 0.72
N VAL A 162 -12.27 -1.32 1.71
CA VAL A 162 -12.73 -1.35 3.10
C VAL A 162 -12.92 0.07 3.64
N ASN A 163 -12.05 1.00 3.25
CA ASN A 163 -12.05 2.36 3.74
C ASN A 163 -13.22 3.17 3.15
N ALA A 164 -13.46 3.04 1.84
CA ALA A 164 -14.62 3.63 1.18
C ALA A 164 -15.94 3.05 1.74
N THR A 165 -16.01 1.73 1.92
CA THR A 165 -17.21 1.05 2.44
C THR A 165 -17.47 1.43 3.91
N ALA A 166 -16.42 1.53 4.74
CA ALA A 166 -16.51 1.97 6.11
C ALA A 166 -16.97 3.44 6.22
N HIS A 167 -16.37 4.34 5.43
CA HIS A 167 -16.77 5.76 5.40
C HIS A 167 -18.20 5.98 4.90
N LEU A 168 -18.67 5.20 3.90
CA LEU A 168 -20.04 5.33 3.39
C LEU A 168 -21.09 4.87 4.42
N ASN A 169 -20.85 3.74 5.09
CA ASN A 169 -21.82 3.12 6.01
C ASN A 169 -21.63 3.55 7.48
N GLY A 170 -20.60 4.34 7.79
CA GLY A 170 -20.29 4.77 9.16
C GLY A 170 -19.68 3.68 10.05
N TYR A 171 -18.92 2.74 9.48
CA TYR A 171 -18.23 1.70 10.26
C TYR A 171 -16.94 2.26 10.88
N GLU A 172 -16.78 2.10 12.20
CA GLU A 172 -15.53 2.43 12.89
C GLU A 172 -14.58 1.23 12.89
N SER A 173 -13.29 1.45 12.64
CA SER A 173 -12.24 0.43 12.88
C SER A 173 -10.89 1.08 13.19
N PRO A 174 -10.11 0.54 14.16
CA PRO A 174 -8.74 0.97 14.43
C PRO A 174 -7.74 0.48 13.37
N TYR A 175 -8.20 -0.19 12.30
CA TYR A 175 -7.38 -0.82 11.27
C TYR A 175 -7.55 -0.24 9.86
N LEU A 176 -8.33 0.84 9.65
CA LEU A 176 -8.48 1.48 8.32
C LEU A 176 -7.15 2.00 7.73
N TRP A 177 -6.12 2.21 8.56
CA TRP A 177 -4.75 2.50 8.12
C TRP A 177 -4.09 1.33 7.37
N ASN A 178 -4.66 0.12 7.40
CA ASN A 178 -4.25 -1.01 6.59
C ASN A 178 -4.42 -0.74 5.09
N LYS A 179 -5.23 0.25 4.68
CA LYS A 179 -5.57 0.51 3.26
C LYS A 179 -6.05 -0.76 2.56
N GLU A 180 -7.02 -1.42 3.19
CA GLU A 180 -7.39 -2.80 2.89
C GLU A 180 -8.35 -2.90 1.69
N ILE A 181 -8.02 -3.79 0.76
CA ILE A 181 -8.96 -4.28 -0.26
C ILE A 181 -9.27 -5.74 0.06
N ASP A 182 -10.54 -6.04 0.36
CA ASP A 182 -10.99 -7.41 0.65
C ASP A 182 -11.51 -8.11 -0.61
N PHE A 183 -11.12 -9.38 -0.79
CA PHE A 183 -11.62 -10.26 -1.83
C PHE A 183 -12.45 -11.39 -1.20
N PRO A 184 -13.78 -11.20 -1.05
CA PRO A 184 -14.66 -12.28 -0.59
C PRO A 184 -14.58 -13.47 -1.56
N GLY A 185 -14.26 -14.67 -1.08
CA GLY A 185 -14.04 -15.84 -1.93
C GLY A 185 -12.62 -15.94 -2.52
N GLY A 186 -11.72 -15.02 -2.19
CA GLY A 186 -10.30 -15.10 -2.51
C GLY A 186 -9.91 -14.65 -3.92
N ILE A 187 -8.67 -14.96 -4.30
CA ILE A 187 -8.04 -14.49 -5.55
C ILE A 187 -7.35 -15.66 -6.26
N SER A 188 -7.75 -15.95 -7.51
CA SER A 188 -7.13 -16.95 -8.39
C SER A 188 -5.63 -16.70 -8.60
N GLY A 189 -4.85 -17.78 -8.70
CA GLY A 189 -3.40 -17.74 -8.89
C GLY A 189 -2.95 -16.92 -10.10
N SER A 190 -3.77 -16.91 -11.16
CA SER A 190 -3.56 -16.13 -12.39
C SER A 190 -3.46 -14.61 -12.17
N HIS A 191 -3.99 -14.05 -11.09
CA HIS A 191 -3.86 -12.62 -10.76
C HIS A 191 -2.63 -12.31 -9.86
N ILE A 192 -1.92 -13.33 -9.39
CA ILE A 192 -0.72 -13.20 -8.57
C ILE A 192 0.48 -13.17 -9.51
N LYS A 193 1.18 -12.03 -9.54
CA LYS A 193 2.30 -11.74 -10.44
C LYS A 193 3.63 -12.33 -9.95
N GLY A 194 3.79 -12.38 -8.63
CA GLY A 194 4.97 -12.95 -7.98
C GLY A 194 4.96 -12.73 -6.48
N ALA A 195 6.04 -13.12 -5.82
CA ALA A 195 6.24 -12.91 -4.39
C ALA A 195 7.73 -12.71 -4.06
N CYS A 196 8.03 -11.77 -3.17
CA CYS A 196 9.36 -11.60 -2.58
C CYS A 196 9.34 -12.02 -1.11
N LYS A 197 10.36 -12.76 -0.67
CA LYS A 197 10.51 -13.15 0.73
C LYS A 197 11.27 -12.07 1.49
N TYR A 198 10.75 -11.67 2.64
CA TYR A 198 11.32 -10.61 3.46
C TYR A 198 11.58 -11.07 4.91
N HIS A 199 12.66 -10.57 5.50
CA HIS A 199 12.98 -10.70 6.93
C HIS A 199 13.04 -9.33 7.60
N LEU A 200 12.40 -9.17 8.76
CA LEU A 200 12.42 -7.93 9.55
C LEU A 200 13.69 -7.84 10.41
N VAL A 201 14.67 -7.10 9.90
CA VAL A 201 15.99 -6.88 10.53
C VAL A 201 15.90 -5.94 11.74
N LYS A 202 15.22 -4.80 11.57
CA LYS A 202 15.09 -3.75 12.59
C LYS A 202 13.71 -3.11 12.54
N THR A 203 13.12 -2.84 13.70
CA THR A 203 12.11 -1.78 13.86
C THR A 203 12.78 -0.62 14.57
N ASP A 204 12.62 0.59 14.05
CA ASP A 204 13.14 1.79 14.69
C ASP A 204 12.33 2.13 15.95
N PRO A 205 12.98 2.38 17.12
CA PRO A 205 12.25 2.51 18.39
C PRO A 205 11.40 3.77 18.46
N ASP A 206 11.75 4.84 17.74
CA ASP A 206 11.09 6.13 17.84
C ASP A 206 10.08 6.31 16.69
N THR A 207 10.54 6.14 15.45
CA THR A 207 9.70 6.32 14.25
C THR A 207 8.79 5.13 13.92
N LYS A 208 9.04 3.96 14.53
CA LYS A 208 8.40 2.67 14.21
C LYS A 208 8.58 2.19 12.76
N ILE A 209 9.48 2.81 12.00
CA ILE A 209 9.82 2.39 10.64
C ILE A 209 10.52 1.03 10.69
N ASN A 210 10.09 0.10 9.86
CA ASN A 210 10.71 -1.21 9.70
C ASN A 210 11.81 -1.18 8.62
N THR A 211 12.85 -1.98 8.82
CA THR A 211 13.90 -2.26 7.84
C THR A 211 13.88 -3.75 7.54
N TYR A 212 13.67 -4.09 6.26
CA TYR A 212 13.57 -5.47 5.79
C TYR A 212 14.76 -5.86 4.91
N GLU A 213 15.21 -7.11 5.05
CA GLU A 213 16.09 -7.78 4.11
C GLU A 213 15.24 -8.56 3.10
N ASN A 214 15.53 -8.43 1.79
CA ASN A 214 14.89 -9.23 0.75
C ASN A 214 15.71 -10.52 0.53
N LEU A 215 15.12 -11.67 0.85
CA LEU A 215 15.73 -13.00 0.78
C LEU A 215 15.57 -13.67 -0.60
N GLY A 216 15.05 -12.95 -1.59
CA GLY A 216 14.82 -13.43 -2.96
C GLY A 216 13.34 -13.43 -3.35
N CYS A 217 13.10 -13.39 -4.67
CA CYS A 217 11.76 -13.34 -5.24
C CYS A 217 11.48 -14.51 -6.19
N ARG A 218 10.21 -14.83 -6.38
CA ARG A 218 9.67 -15.80 -7.32
C ARG A 218 8.64 -15.09 -8.21
N THR A 219 8.66 -15.39 -9.51
CA THR A 219 7.69 -14.86 -10.48
C THR A 219 6.70 -15.95 -10.81
N ASN A 220 5.40 -15.62 -10.86
CA ASN A 220 4.41 -16.58 -11.35
C ASN A 220 4.52 -16.70 -12.88
N LYS A 221 4.68 -17.91 -13.39
CA LYS A 221 4.70 -18.19 -14.84
C LYS A 221 3.32 -18.18 -15.49
N ASP A 222 2.26 -18.36 -14.69
CA ASP A 222 0.86 -18.42 -15.12
C ASP A 222 0.11 -17.12 -14.77
N PHE A 223 0.84 -16.05 -14.46
CA PHE A 223 0.27 -14.71 -14.28
C PHE A 223 -0.32 -14.22 -15.61
N GLU A 224 -1.62 -13.94 -15.60
CA GLU A 224 -2.31 -13.26 -16.69
C GLU A 224 -2.42 -11.77 -16.31
N PRO A 225 -1.68 -10.86 -16.96
CA PRO A 225 -1.80 -9.44 -16.69
C PRO A 225 -3.24 -9.01 -16.92
N THR A 226 -3.92 -8.52 -15.87
CA THR A 226 -5.29 -8.04 -16.01
C THR A 226 -5.27 -6.88 -17.00
N LEU A 227 -5.78 -7.13 -18.21
CA LEU A 227 -6.02 -6.10 -19.20
C LEU A 227 -6.93 -5.06 -18.55
N ALA A 228 -6.38 -3.88 -18.27
CA ALA A 228 -7.15 -2.73 -17.84
C ALA A 228 -8.24 -2.50 -18.89
N ALA A 229 -9.47 -2.89 -18.53
CA ALA A 229 -10.58 -2.87 -19.45
C ALA A 229 -10.93 -1.41 -19.72
N ALA A 230 -10.53 -0.89 -20.89
CA ALA A 230 -10.89 0.45 -21.31
C ALA A 230 -12.43 0.57 -21.32
N ARG A 231 -12.93 1.36 -20.37
CA ARG A 231 -14.33 1.58 -20.02
C ARG A 231 -14.54 3.09 -19.88
#